data_AF-A0A3M1PSV3-F1
#
_entry.id   AF-A0A3M1PSV3-F1
#
_cell.length_a   1.000
_cell.length_b   1.000
_cell.length_c   1.000
_cell.angle_alpha   90.00
_cell.angle_beta   90.00
_cell.angle_gamma   90.00
#
_symmetry.space_group_name_H-M   'P 1'
#
loop_
_entity.id
_entity.type
_entity.pdbx_description
1 polymer ?
#
loop_
_entity_poly.entity_id
_entity_poly.type
_entity_poly.pdbx_seq_one_letter_code
_entity_poly.pdbx_strand_id
1 'polypeptide(L)' 'MSQQLKSICDVPGIRVGHAQDDAAKTGCTVVLPENGAVAGMDVRGSAPGT' A
#
# COMPACT_ATOMS: atom_id res chain seq x y z
N MET A 1 13.42 -13.64 -20.58
CA MET A 1 12.23 -14.20 -19.90
C MET A 1 11.79 -13.21 -18.83
N SER A 2 11.02 -12.18 -19.22
CA SER A 2 10.51 -11.19 -18.25
C SER A 2 9.26 -11.79 -17.61
N GLN A 3 9.37 -12.21 -16.35
CA GLN A 3 8.17 -12.51 -15.57
C GLN A 3 7.51 -11.19 -15.21
N GLN A 4 6.27 -11.00 -15.68
CA GLN A 4 5.44 -9.89 -15.25
C GLN A 4 4.84 -10.23 -13.90
N LEU A 5 5.30 -9.54 -12.86
CA LEU A 5 4.73 -9.64 -11.52
C LEU A 5 3.40 -8.88 -11.52
N LYS A 6 2.33 -9.55 -11.09
CA LYS A 6 1.03 -8.92 -10.87
C LYS A 6 1.09 -8.05 -9.61
N SER A 7 0.43 -6.90 -9.66
CA SER A 7 0.48 -5.89 -8.60
C SER A 7 -0.92 -5.39 -8.23
N ILE A 8 -1.04 -4.71 -7.09
CA ILE A 8 -2.30 -4.03 -6.74
C ILE A 8 -2.66 -2.91 -7.73
N CYS A 9 -1.65 -2.36 -8.44
CA CYS A 9 -1.84 -1.36 -9.49
C CYS A 9 -2.45 -1.95 -10.77
N ASP A 10 -2.62 -3.28 -10.86
CA ASP A 10 -3.35 -3.90 -11.97
C ASP A 10 -4.84 -3.54 -11.91
N VAL A 11 -5.33 -3.08 -10.76
CA VAL A 11 -6.66 -2.46 -10.62
C VAL A 11 -6.60 -1.02 -11.17
N PRO A 12 -7.37 -0.68 -12.22
CA PRO A 12 -7.36 0.67 -12.80
C PRO A 12 -7.66 1.76 -11.76
N GLY A 13 -6.88 2.84 -11.78
CA GLY A 13 -7.04 3.97 -10.88
C GLY A 13 -6.46 3.78 -9.47
N ILE A 14 -5.84 2.63 -9.17
CA ILE A 14 -5.02 2.44 -7.97
C ILE A 14 -3.57 2.84 -8.25
N ARG A 15 -3.02 3.73 -7.43
CA ARG A 15 -1.60 4.10 -7.42
C ARG A 15 -0.96 3.68 -6.10
N VAL A 16 0.34 3.37 -6.12
CA VAL A 16 1.13 3.06 -4.93
C VAL A 16 2.38 3.95 -4.90
N GLY A 17 2.66 4.54 -3.74
CA GLY A 17 3.86 5.35 -3.50
C GLY A 17 4.60 4.89 -2.25
N HIS A 18 5.92 5.03 -2.26
CA HIS A 18 6.82 4.69 -1.15
C HIS A 18 7.74 5.87 -0.83
N ALA A 19 7.97 6.13 0.45
CA ALA A 19 8.98 7.07 0.93
C ALA A 19 9.68 6.48 2.15
N GLN A 20 10.98 6.69 2.29
CA GLN A 20 11.83 6.03 3.29
C GLN A 20 12.91 6.99 3.81
N ASP A 21 13.28 6.82 5.08
CA ASP A 21 14.53 7.29 5.68
C ASP A 21 15.43 6.07 5.93
N ASP A 22 16.55 5.99 5.20
CA ASP A 22 17.48 4.87 5.26
C ASP A 22 18.29 4.84 6.57
N ALA A 23 18.60 6.01 7.13
CA ALA A 23 19.36 6.11 8.38
C ALA A 23 18.51 5.64 9.57
N ALA A 24 17.25 6.08 9.62
CA ALA A 24 16.31 5.69 10.66
C ALA A 24 15.67 4.30 10.43
N LYS A 25 15.87 3.68 9.26
CA LYS A 25 15.27 2.40 8.85
C LYS A 25 13.74 2.39 8.98
N THR A 26 13.10 3.49 8.57
CA THR A 26 11.64 3.66 8.63
C THR A 26 11.10 4.26 7.33
N GLY A 27 9.86 3.96 7.01
CA GLY A 27 9.21 4.48 5.81
C GLY A 27 7.70 4.34 5.83
N CYS A 28 7.08 4.79 4.75
CA CYS A 28 5.65 4.80 4.55
C CYS A 28 5.33 4.31 3.14
N THR A 29 4.27 3.52 3.04
CA THR A 29 3.65 3.14 1.76
C THR A 29 2.23 3.68 1.75
N VAL A 30 1.85 4.32 0.65
CA VAL A 30 0.50 4.83 0.42
C VAL A 30 -0.11 4.09 -0.76
N VAL A 31 -1.31 3.56 -0.55
CA VAL A 31 -2.20 3.11 -1.63
C VAL A 31 -3.22 4.23 -1.87
N LEU A 32 -3.23 4.79 -3.07
CA LEU A 32 -4.00 5.97 -3.44
C LEU A 32 -4.98 5.65 -4.58
N PRO A 33 -6.28 5.48 -4.28
CA PRO A 33 -7.32 5.45 -5.31
C PRO A 33 -7.55 6.87 -5.85
N GLU A 34 -7.44 7.05 -7.17
CA GLU A 34 -7.50 8.37 -7.81
C GLU A 34 -8.82 9.13 -7.58
N ASN A 35 -9.94 8.41 -7.53
CA ASN A 35 -11.27 8.98 -7.37
C ASN A 35 -11.90 8.67 -6.00
N GLY A 36 -11.09 8.25 -5.01
CA GLY A 36 -11.58 7.63 -3.78
C GLY A 36 -12.08 6.20 -3.99
N ALA A 37 -12.28 5.47 -2.89
CA ALA A 37 -12.80 4.10 -2.90
C ALA A 37 -13.53 3.80 -1.58
N VAL A 38 -14.49 2.88 -1.62
CA VAL A 38 -15.10 2.32 -0.40
C VAL A 38 -14.04 1.47 0.31
N ALA A 39 -13.85 1.71 1.62
CA ALA A 39 -12.86 1.00 2.42
C ALA A 39 -13.53 0.28 3.61
N GLY A 40 -12.93 -0.83 4.02
CA GLY A 40 -13.28 -1.60 5.21
C GLY A 40 -12.03 -2.25 5.80
N MET A 41 -12.06 -2.61 7.08
CA MET A 41 -10.89 -3.07 7.83
C MET A 41 -11.29 -4.13 8.86
N ASP A 42 -10.43 -5.14 9.04
CA ASP A 42 -10.55 -6.20 10.05
C ASP A 42 -9.21 -6.32 10.80
N VAL A 43 -9.22 -6.08 12.12
CA VAL A 43 -8.04 -6.16 12.99
C VAL A 43 -8.11 -7.42 13.83
N ARG A 44 -7.12 -8.28 13.61
CA ARG A 44 -7.02 -9.57 14.32
C ARG A 44 -5.94 -9.61 15.39
N GLY A 45 -5.03 -8.63 15.41
CA GLY A 45 -3.95 -8.54 16.40
C GLY A 45 -4.41 -7.93 17.72
N SER A 46 -3.76 -8.30 18.84
CA SER A 46 -4.14 -7.86 20.19
C SER A 46 -3.59 -6.48 20.60
N ALA A 47 -2.64 -5.91 19.86
CA ALA A 47 -2.04 -4.61 20.14
C ALA A 47 -1.92 -3.76 18.85
N PRO A 48 -3.04 -3.30 18.28
CA PRO A 48 -3.03 -2.58 17.01
C PRO A 48 -2.53 -1.14 17.17
N GLY A 49 -1.85 -0.65 16.13
CA GLY A 49 -1.65 0.78 15.86
C GLY A 49 -2.32 1.07 14.52
N THR A 50 -3.54 1.59 14.56
CA THR A 50 -4.42 1.82 13.40
C THR A 50 -5.04 3.18 13.51
#